data_AF-A0AAU2USD9-F1
#
_entry.id   AF-A0AAU2USD9-F1
#
_cell.length_a   1.000
_cell.length_b   1.000
_cell.length_c   1.000
_cell.angle_alpha   90.00
_cell.angle_beta   90.00
_cell.angle_gamma   90.00
#
_symmetry.space_group_name_H-M   'P 1'
#
loop_
_entity.id
_entity.type
_entity.pdbx_description
1 polymer ?
#
loop_
_entity_poly.entity_id
_entity_poly.type
_entity_poly.pdbx_seq_one_letter_code
_entity_poly.pdbx_strand_id
1 'polypeptide(L)' 'MGYANCSAARAAGAAPVHTGEPGYGRHLDRDGDGVGCE' A
#
# COMPACT_ATOMS: atom_id res chain seq x y z
N MET A 1 -1.79 -11.29 1.72
CA MET A 1 -1.13 -10.85 0.48
C MET A 1 -1.10 -9.34 0.49
N GLY A 2 0.08 -8.74 0.53
CA GLY A 2 0.26 -7.29 0.43
C GLY A 2 1.42 -7.02 -0.53
N TYR A 3 1.47 -5.82 -1.10
CA TYR A 3 2.58 -5.47 -1.99
C TYR A 3 3.89 -5.48 -1.22
N ALA A 4 4.97 -6.02 -1.80
CA ALA A 4 6.28 -6.04 -1.14
C ALA A 4 6.84 -4.63 -0.91
N ASN A 5 6.45 -3.68 -1.75
CA ASN A 5 6.85 -2.27 -1.68
C ASN A 5 5.89 -1.40 -2.49
N CYS A 6 6.06 -0.09 -2.36
CA CYS A 6 5.25 0.89 -3.05
C CYS A 6 5.41 0.91 -4.56
N SER A 7 6.58 0.53 -5.07
CA SER A 7 6.78 0.38 -6.51
C SER A 7 5.89 -0.73 -7.09
N ALA A 8 5.73 -1.85 -6.39
CA ALA A 8 4.86 -2.94 -6.80
C ALA A 8 3.38 -2.55 -6.73
N ALA A 9 2.96 -1.83 -5.69
CA ALA A 9 1.60 -1.30 -5.58
C ALA A 9 1.27 -0.32 -6.72
N ARG A 10 2.19 0.62 -7.00
CA ARG A 10 2.03 1.63 -8.05
C ARG A 10 2.08 1.02 -9.45
N ALA A 11 2.95 0.03 -9.68
CA ALA A 11 3.01 -0.71 -10.94
C ALA A 11 1.75 -1.55 -11.20
N ALA A 12 1.11 -2.06 -10.15
CA ALA A 12 -0.18 -2.74 -10.24
C ALA A 12 -1.37 -1.77 -10.38
N GLY A 13 -1.15 -0.45 -10.30
CA GLY A 13 -2.21 0.56 -10.31
C GLY A 13 -3.05 0.59 -9.03
N ALA A 14 -2.54 0.02 -7.93
CA ALA A 14 -3.22 -0.04 -6.64
C ALA A 14 -2.71 1.01 -5.64
N ALA A 15 -1.77 1.88 -6.05
CA ALA A 15 -1.34 3.01 -5.22
C ALA A 15 -2.16 4.27 -5.54
N PRO A 16 -2.57 5.07 -4.53
CA PRO A 16 -2.38 4.84 -3.08
C PRO A 16 -3.18 3.64 -2.57
N VAL A 17 -2.56 2.82 -1.73
CA VAL A 17 -3.16 1.57 -1.21
C VAL A 17 -3.85 1.89 0.11
N HIS A 18 -5.17 1.80 0.19
CA HIS A 18 -5.89 2.17 1.41
C HIS A 18 -6.08 0.98 2.37
N THR A 19 -6.15 1.27 3.67
CA THR A 19 -6.54 0.30 4.70
C THR A 19 -7.87 -0.36 4.30
N GLY A 20 -7.83 -1.68 4.17
CA GLY A 20 -8.98 -2.49 3.73
C GLY A 20 -8.90 -2.98 2.29
N GLU A 21 -8.00 -2.45 1.47
CA GLU A 21 -7.77 -2.94 0.11
C GLU A 21 -6.87 -4.19 0.09
N PRO A 22 -7.14 -5.13 -0.84
CA PRO A 22 -6.29 -6.30 -1.05
C PRO A 22 -4.94 -5.86 -1.63
N GLY A 23 -3.95 -5.73 -0.76
CA GLY A 23 -2.66 -5.15 -1.12
C GLY A 23 -2.06 -4.29 -0.01
N TYR A 24 -2.93 -3.78 0.87
CA TYR A 24 -2.53 -2.97 2.01
C TYR A 24 -1.67 -3.77 2.99
N GLY A 25 -0.53 -3.20 3.35
CA GLY A 25 0.35 -3.71 4.38
C GLY A 25 0.79 -2.58 5.27
N ARG A 26 0.83 -2.81 6.59
CA ARG A 26 1.37 -1.84 7.57
C ARG A 26 2.83 -1.44 7.29
N HIS A 27 3.54 -2.15 6.42
CA HIS A 27 4.89 -1.80 5.98
C HIS A 27 4.90 -0.83 4.79
N LEU A 28 3.76 -0.58 4.15
CA LEU A 28 3.59 0.38 3.05
C LEU A 28 3.15 1.74 3.55
N ASP A 29 2.41 1.75 4.67
CA ASP A 29 1.98 2.92 5.40
C ASP A 29 3.06 3.25 6.45
N ARG A 30 3.89 4.26 6.14
CA ARG A 30 4.99 4.68 7.00
C ARG A 30 4.49 5.48 8.20
N ASP A 31 3.34 6.11 8.04
CA ASP A 31 2.75 7.14 8.88
C ASP A 31 1.78 6.54 9.90
N GLY A 32 1.17 5.41 9.53
CA GLY A 32 0.08 4.78 10.26
C GLY A 32 -1.28 5.44 9.99
N ASP A 33 -1.42 6.23 8.93
CA ASP A 33 -2.64 6.99 8.63
C ASP A 33 -3.70 6.15 7.89
N GLY A 34 -3.32 4.96 7.44
CA GLY A 34 -4.17 4.07 6.65
C GLY A 34 -4.01 4.20 5.14
N VAL A 35 -3.02 4.96 4.66
CA VAL A 35 -2.69 5.12 3.25
C VAL A 35 -1.26 4.61 3.02
N GLY A 36 -1.14 3.43 2.44
CA GLY A 36 0.13 2.91 1.97
C GLY A 36 0.56 3.57 0.67
N CYS A 37 1.82 3.94 0.58
CA CYS A 37 2.45 4.40 -0.67
C CYS A 37 1.96 5.73 -1.23
N GLU A 38 1.72 6.68 -0.33
CA GLU A 38 1.66 8.12 -0.63
C GLU A 38 2.96 8.65 -1.27
#